data_AF-A0AA88WPG8-F1
#
_entry.id   AF-A0AA88WPG8-F1
#
_cell.length_a   1.000
_cell.length_b   1.000
_cell.length_c   1.000
_cell.angle_alpha   90.00
_cell.angle_beta   90.00
_cell.angle_gamma   90.00
#
_symmetry.space_group_name_H-M   'P 1'
#
loop_
_entity.id
_entity.type
_entity.pdbx_description
1 polymer ?
#
loop_
_entity_poly.entity_id
_entity_poly.type
_entity_poly.pdbx_seq_one_letter_code
_entity_poly.pdbx_strand_id
1 'polypeptide(L)'
;MEHLRINGAYWGLTTLDILGKIETVNIDEVVSWVMKCQHESGGFGGNIGHDAHVLYTLSAVQILALFDKMNVLDIDKVSNCLQNEDGSFSGDMWGEVDTRYNLSTEHLSVHVHRNFGI
;
A
#
# COMPACT_ATOMS: atom_id res chain seq x y z
N MET A 1 -6.07 -18.27 11.60
CA MET A 1 -7.26 -17.84 10.85
C MET A 1 -7.10 -16.34 10.68
N GLU A 2 -6.54 -15.90 9.56
CA GLU A 2 -6.28 -14.48 9.35
C GLU A 2 -7.50 -13.85 8.70
N HIS A 3 -8.22 -13.04 9.47
CA HIS A 3 -9.50 -12.46 9.04
C HIS A 3 -9.33 -11.11 8.34
N LEU A 4 -8.23 -10.40 8.55
CA LEU A 4 -8.00 -9.07 7.99
C LEU A 4 -6.84 -9.09 6.99
N ARG A 5 -7.13 -8.77 5.73
CA ARG A 5 -6.12 -8.51 4.69
C ARG A 5 -6.07 -7.02 4.40
N ILE A 6 -4.91 -6.49 4.05
CA ILE A 6 -4.72 -5.05 3.72
C ILE A 6 -5.77 -4.54 2.73
N ASN A 7 -6.07 -5.28 1.66
CA ASN A 7 -7.07 -4.86 0.67
C ASN A 7 -8.48 -4.71 1.29
N GLY A 8 -8.86 -5.64 2.17
CA GLY A 8 -10.14 -5.58 2.87
C GLY A 8 -10.22 -4.39 3.84
N ALA A 9 -9.11 -4.09 4.52
CA ALA A 9 -8.99 -2.91 5.36
C ALA A 9 -9.15 -1.63 4.51
N TYR A 10 -8.45 -1.52 3.38
CA TYR A 10 -8.56 -0.37 2.48
C TYR A 10 -10.00 -0.11 2.04
N TRP A 11 -10.73 -1.13 1.57
CA TRP A 11 -12.13 -0.98 1.17
C TRP A 11 -13.05 -0.58 2.32
N GLY A 12 -12.87 -1.20 3.50
CA GLY A 12 -13.65 -0.85 4.69
C GLY A 12 -13.41 0.59 5.14
N LEU A 13 -12.15 1.02 5.18
CA LEU A 13 -11.78 2.38 5.57
C LEU A 13 -12.26 3.43 4.56
N THR A 14 -12.11 3.15 3.26
CA THR A 14 -12.64 4.04 2.20
C THR A 14 -14.15 4.16 2.30
N THR A 15 -14.85 3.06 2.62
CA THR A 15 -16.30 3.10 2.83
C THR A 15 -16.67 3.99 4.02
N LEU A 16 -15.93 3.89 5.13
CA LEU A 16 -16.14 4.76 6.30
C LEU A 16 -15.86 6.22 5.98
N ASP A 17 -14.82 6.53 5.21
CA ASP A 17 -14.51 7.89 4.76
C ASP A 17 -15.63 8.48 3.90
N ILE A 18 -16.13 7.73 2.91
CA ILE A 18 -17.26 8.14 2.07
C ILE A 18 -18.52 8.39 2.90
N LEU A 19 -18.73 7.59 3.96
CA LEU A 19 -19.86 7.75 4.88
C LEU A 19 -19.66 8.87 5.92
N GLY A 20 -18.49 9.53 5.94
CA GLY A 20 -18.14 10.53 6.95
C GLY A 20 -18.09 9.95 8.36
N LYS A 21 -17.52 8.73 8.48
CA LYS A 21 -17.38 7.95 9.72
C LYS A 21 -15.95 7.49 9.98
N ILE A 22 -14.98 8.05 9.27
CA ILE A 22 -13.57 7.66 9.41
C ILE A 22 -13.02 7.97 10.81
N GLU A 23 -13.57 8.97 11.49
CA GLU A 23 -13.23 9.36 12.86
C GLU A 23 -13.54 8.28 13.91
N THR A 24 -14.33 7.27 13.56
CA THR A 24 -14.62 6.11 14.43
C THR A 24 -13.47 5.11 14.49
N VAL A 25 -12.49 5.23 13.59
CA VAL A 25 -11.35 4.32 13.47
C VAL A 25 -10.18 4.83 14.30
N ASN A 26 -9.51 3.92 15.00
CA ASN A 26 -8.22 4.21 15.63
C ASN A 26 -7.11 4.22 14.56
N ILE A 27 -6.81 5.41 14.02
CA ILE A 27 -5.85 5.60 12.92
C ILE A 27 -4.47 5.04 13.28
N ASP A 28 -3.96 5.34 14.48
CA ASP A 28 -2.61 4.93 14.88
C ASP A 28 -2.47 3.41 14.99
N GLU A 29 -3.53 2.72 15.41
CA GLU A 29 -3.57 1.26 15.46
C GLU A 29 -3.53 0.64 14.05
N VAL A 30 -4.31 1.19 13.12
CA VAL A 30 -4.32 0.74 11.73
C VAL A 30 -2.96 0.99 11.07
N VAL A 31 -2.40 2.18 11.22
CA VAL A 31 -1.08 2.54 10.69
C VAL A 31 -0.01 1.61 11.25
N SER A 32 -0.02 1.34 12.56
CA SER A 32 0.91 0.41 13.21
C SER A 32 0.80 -1.01 12.63
N TRP A 33 -0.42 -1.50 12.38
CA TRP A 33 -0.63 -2.80 11.76
C TRP A 33 -0.15 -2.84 10.30
N VAL A 34 -0.49 -1.81 9.49
CA VAL A 34 -0.04 -1.72 8.09
C VAL A 34 1.49 -1.75 8.04
N MET A 35 2.19 -0.96 8.86
CA MET A 35 3.65 -0.93 8.87
C MET A 35 4.29 -2.25 9.30
N LYS A 36 3.63 -3.04 10.16
CA LYS A 36 4.10 -4.40 10.50
C LYS A 36 3.95 -5.41 9.36
N CYS A 37 3.17 -5.09 8.34
CA CYS A 37 3.04 -5.91 7.14
C CYS A 37 4.08 -5.56 6.07
N GLN A 38 4.93 -4.55 6.30
CA GLN A 38 6.00 -4.20 5.38
C GLN A 38 7.12 -5.25 5.41
N HIS A 39 7.54 -5.68 4.24
CA HIS A 39 8.63 -6.63 4.05
C HIS A 39 9.98 -5.91 3.93
N GLU A 40 11.08 -6.65 4.13
CA GLU A 40 12.44 -6.10 4.00
C GLU A 40 12.72 -5.52 2.61
N SER A 41 12.08 -6.05 1.57
CA SER A 41 12.15 -5.55 0.19
C SER A 41 11.52 -4.17 0.00
N GLY A 42 10.70 -3.68 0.95
CA GLY A 42 9.98 -2.42 0.87
C GLY A 42 8.49 -2.56 0.52
N GLY A 43 8.10 -3.65 -0.14
CA GLY A 43 6.70 -3.96 -0.44
C GLY A 43 5.93 -4.45 0.78
N PHE A 44 4.61 -4.53 0.68
CA PHE A 44 3.74 -4.99 1.77
C PHE A 44 3.13 -6.34 1.44
N GLY A 45 3.02 -7.19 2.47
CA GLY A 45 2.29 -8.44 2.41
C GLY A 45 0.82 -8.27 2.78
N GLY A 46 0.01 -9.30 2.51
CA GLY A 46 -1.42 -9.27 2.83
C GLY A 46 -1.74 -9.16 4.32
N ASN A 47 -0.79 -9.57 5.17
CA ASN A 47 -0.77 -9.42 6.62
C ASN A 47 0.66 -9.60 7.14
N ILE A 48 0.84 -9.56 8.46
CA ILE A 48 2.14 -9.73 9.13
C ILE A 48 2.74 -11.10 8.79
N GLY A 49 3.94 -11.11 8.24
CA GLY A 49 4.66 -12.32 7.87
C GLY A 49 4.27 -12.93 6.52
N HIS A 50 3.44 -12.25 5.72
CA HIS A 50 3.15 -12.64 4.35
C HIS A 50 4.13 -12.03 3.35
N ASP A 51 4.34 -12.72 2.24
CA ASP A 51 5.18 -12.25 1.14
C ASP A 51 4.66 -10.93 0.56
N ALA A 52 5.60 -10.06 0.19
CA ALA A 52 5.28 -8.78 -0.42
C ALA A 52 4.61 -8.99 -1.79
N HIS A 53 3.55 -8.21 -2.04
CA HIS A 53 2.86 -8.23 -3.32
C HIS A 53 2.36 -6.82 -3.66
N VAL A 54 2.48 -6.41 -4.93
CA VAL A 54 2.19 -5.04 -5.38
C VAL A 54 0.78 -4.57 -5.04
N LEU A 55 -0.22 -5.47 -5.11
CA LEU A 55 -1.60 -5.18 -4.69
C LEU A 55 -1.70 -4.75 -3.22
N TYR A 56 -1.02 -5.46 -2.32
CA TYR A 56 -1.02 -5.11 -0.90
C TYR A 56 -0.16 -3.87 -0.64
N THR A 57 0.95 -3.69 -1.38
CA THR A 57 1.74 -2.45 -1.37
C THR A 57 0.88 -1.25 -1.76
N LEU A 58 0.13 -1.33 -2.85
CA LEU A 58 -0.80 -0.28 -3.27
C LEU A 58 -1.81 0.03 -2.17
N SER A 59 -2.53 -0.99 -1.67
CA SER A 59 -3.55 -0.76 -0.64
C SER A 59 -2.98 -0.22 0.67
N ALA A 60 -1.77 -0.64 1.07
CA ALA A 60 -1.08 -0.08 2.23
C ALA A 60 -0.81 1.42 2.06
N VAL A 61 -0.28 1.83 0.91
CA VAL A 61 -0.03 3.24 0.62
C VAL A 61 -1.33 4.04 0.51
N GLN A 62 -2.38 3.49 -0.09
CA GLN A 62 -3.68 4.15 -0.15
C GLN A 62 -4.28 4.37 1.24
N ILE A 63 -4.15 3.40 2.16
CA ILE A 63 -4.57 3.56 3.56
C ILE A 63 -3.78 4.69 4.24
N LEU A 64 -2.47 4.73 4.04
CA LEU A 64 -1.62 5.76 4.63
C LEU A 64 -1.90 7.15 4.05
N ALA A 65 -2.22 7.24 2.76
CA ALA A 65 -2.66 8.47 2.13
C ALA A 65 -4.03 8.93 2.65
N LEU A 66 -4.99 8.01 2.82
CA LEU A 66 -6.31 8.29 3.37
C LEU A 66 -6.22 8.95 4.77
N PHE A 67 -5.23 8.55 5.56
CA PHE A 67 -5.00 9.07 6.90
C PHE A 67 -3.99 10.22 6.98
N ASP A 68 -3.46 10.69 5.85
CA ASP A 68 -2.38 11.69 5.81
C ASP A 68 -1.15 11.29 6.65
N LYS A 69 -0.77 10.00 6.57
CA LYS A 69 0.36 9.39 7.30
C LYS A 69 1.47 8.91 6.35
N MET A 70 1.58 9.51 5.18
CA MET A 70 2.59 9.11 4.19
C MET A 70 4.04 9.29 4.68
N ASN A 71 4.26 10.16 5.67
CA ASN A 71 5.56 10.43 6.27
C ASN A 71 6.20 9.24 7.01
N VAL A 72 5.44 8.18 7.29
CA VAL A 72 6.00 6.96 7.91
C VAL A 72 6.65 6.02 6.89
N LEU A 73 6.45 6.26 5.60
CA LEU A 73 7.00 5.43 4.53
C LEU A 73 8.37 5.93 4.08
N ASP A 74 9.24 4.97 3.80
CA ASP A 74 10.40 5.17 2.96
C ASP A 74 9.96 5.06 1.48
N ILE A 75 9.74 6.21 0.85
CA ILE A 75 9.20 6.31 -0.52
C ILE A 75 10.14 5.66 -1.53
N ASP A 76 11.45 5.82 -1.36
CA ASP A 76 12.45 5.25 -2.26
C ASP A 76 12.45 3.73 -2.15
N LYS A 77 12.29 3.21 -0.94
CA LYS A 77 12.22 1.78 -0.72
C LYS A 77 10.93 1.16 -1.29
N VAL A 78 9.79 1.85 -1.13
CA VAL A 78 8.49 1.37 -1.65
C VAL A 78 8.42 1.47 -3.18
N SER A 79 8.95 2.54 -3.78
CA SER A 79 8.92 2.71 -5.24
C SER A 79 9.80 1.71 -5.97
N ASN A 80 10.94 1.33 -5.40
CA ASN A 80 11.88 0.40 -6.02
C ASN A 80 11.61 -1.08 -5.69
N CYS A 81 10.67 -1.40 -4.81
CA CYS A 81 10.56 -2.77 -4.26
C CYS A 81 10.18 -3.86 -5.27
N LEU A 82 9.54 -3.49 -6.39
CA LEU A 82 9.00 -4.42 -7.40
C LEU A 82 9.17 -3.89 -8.84
N GLN A 83 10.02 -2.89 -9.05
CA GLN A 83 10.30 -2.34 -10.38
C GLN A 83 11.36 -3.18 -11.09
N ASN A 84 11.08 -3.57 -12.32
CA ASN A 84 12.00 -4.29 -13.20
C ASN A 84 12.90 -3.29 -13.97
N GLU A 85 14.00 -3.78 -14.54
CA GLU A 85 14.96 -2.96 -15.31
C GLU A 85 14.34 -2.29 -16.55
N ASP A 86 13.28 -2.89 -17.11
CA ASP A 86 12.54 -2.34 -18.26
C ASP A 86 11.48 -1.30 -17.87
N GLY A 87 11.37 -0.98 -16.57
CA GLY A 87 10.41 -0.04 -16.01
C GLY A 87 9.04 -0.64 -15.71
N SER A 88 8.81 -1.92 -16.04
CA SER A 88 7.59 -2.63 -15.63
C SER A 88 7.60 -2.97 -14.14
N PHE A 89 6.44 -3.36 -13.59
CA PHE A 89 6.33 -3.78 -12.20
C PHE A 89 5.87 -5.22 -12.09
N SER A 90 6.56 -5.98 -11.25
CA SER A 90 6.21 -7.37 -10.93
C SER A 90 5.20 -7.43 -9.79
N GLY A 91 4.30 -8.41 -9.84
CA GLY A 91 3.29 -8.65 -8.81
C GLY A 91 3.90 -9.04 -7.47
N ASP A 92 4.94 -9.87 -7.53
CA ASP A 92 5.70 -10.40 -6.41
C ASP A 92 7.14 -10.72 -6.86
N MET A 93 7.89 -11.39 -5.98
CA MET A 93 9.28 -11.80 -6.25
C MET A 93 9.44 -12.86 -7.34
N TRP A 94 8.34 -13.44 -7.85
CA TRP A 94 8.36 -14.48 -8.88
C TRP A 94 8.23 -13.91 -10.30
N GLY A 95 8.13 -12.58 -10.43
CA GLY A 95 8.30 -11.88 -11.71
C GLY A 95 7.07 -11.91 -12.62
N GLU A 96 5.88 -12.15 -12.07
CA GLU A 96 4.64 -11.99 -12.86
C GLU A 96 4.45 -10.51 -13.19
N VAL A 97 4.48 -10.18 -14.49
CA VAL A 97 4.20 -8.83 -14.98
C VAL A 97 2.78 -8.76 -15.52
N ASP A 98 1.94 -7.92 -14.91
CA ASP A 98 0.56 -7.69 -15.31
C ASP A 98 0.27 -6.18 -15.42
N THR A 99 -0.48 -5.79 -16.45
CA THR A 99 -0.91 -4.40 -16.66
C THR A 99 -1.64 -3.76 -15.47
N ARG A 100 -2.35 -4.55 -14.66
CA ARG A 100 -3.03 -4.11 -13.42
C ARG A 100 -2.03 -3.55 -12.41
N TYR A 101 -0.82 -4.09 -12.38
CA TYR A 101 0.25 -3.64 -11.49
C TYR A 101 0.81 -2.30 -11.94
N ASN A 102 0.96 -2.11 -13.25
CA ASN A 102 1.39 -0.82 -13.82
C ASN A 102 0.36 0.30 -13.59
N LEU A 103 -0.94 -0.01 -13.70
CA LEU A 103 -2.01 0.93 -13.36
C LEU A 103 -2.04 1.26 -11.86
N SER A 104 -1.76 0.26 -11.02
CA SER A 104 -1.67 0.42 -9.57
C SER A 104 -0.49 1.32 -9.18
N THR A 105 0.65 1.18 -9.85
CA THR A 105 1.84 1.99 -9.59
C THR A 105 1.74 3.41 -10.14
N GLU A 106 1.11 3.63 -11.30
CA GLU A 106 0.77 4.99 -11.75
C GLU A 106 -0.12 5.70 -10.73
N HIS A 107 -1.10 5.00 -10.17
CA HIS A 107 -1.98 5.57 -9.14
C HIS A 107 -1.24 5.86 -7.83
N LEU A 108 -0.27 5.02 -7.44
CA LEU A 108 0.68 5.27 -6.35
C LEU A 108 1.49 6.54 -6.61
N SER A 109 2.11 6.64 -7.79
CA SER A 109 2.93 7.79 -8.18
C SER A 109 2.13 9.08 -8.17
N VAL A 110 0.89 9.09 -8.68
CA VAL A 110 0.01 10.27 -8.64
C VAL A 110 -0.31 10.68 -7.20
N HIS A 111 -0.55 9.72 -6.30
CA HIS A 111 -0.83 10.02 -4.91
C HIS A 111 0.39 10.56 -4.16
N VAL A 112 1.58 10.00 -4.43
CA VAL A 112 2.84 10.49 -3.86
C VAL A 112 3.16 11.88 -4.41
N HIS A 113 3.06 12.13 -5.72
CA HIS A 113 3.34 13.44 -6.31
C HIS A 113 2.35 14.52 -5.83
N ARG A 114 1.06 14.20 -5.67
CA ARG A 114 0.06 15.16 -5.15
C ARG A 114 0.28 15.54 -3.69
N ASN A 115 0.73 14.60 -2.86
CA ASN A 115 0.92 14.84 -1.42
C ASN A 115 2.33 15.37 -1.07
N PHE A 116 3.33 15.19 -1.96
CA PHE A 116 4.71 15.65 -1.70
C PHE A 116 5.25 16.71 -2.67
N GLY A 117 4.51 17.09 -3.73
CA GLY A 117 4.83 18.27 -4.55
C GLY A 117 6.17 18.24 -5.27
N ILE A 118 6.65 17.04 -5.64
CA ILE A 118 7.77 16.84 -6.58
C ILE A 118 7.30 16.87 -8.02
#